data_AF-A0A183D438-F1
#
_entry.id   AF-A0A183D438-F1
#
_cell.length_a   1.000
_cell.length_b   1.000
_cell.length_c   1.000
_cell.angle_alpha   90.00
_cell.angle_beta   90.00
_cell.angle_gamma   90.00
#
_symmetry.space_group_name_H-M   'P 1'
#
loop_
_entity.id
_entity.type
_entity.pdbx_description
1 polymer ?
#
loop_
_entity_poly.entity_id
_entity_poly.type
_entity_poly.pdbx_seq_one_letter_code
_entity_poly.pdbx_strand_id
1 'polypeptide(L)'
;MAGGLFSIDRKYFEEIGAYDPEMDIWGGENIEISLRIWQCGGRIEILPCSHVGHVFRRASPHDFPGRQSGAVLNNNLLRVAEVWMDEWKFHFYKTAPRMIKHSEAYKMREMVDVSDRVELRKRLHCKSFKWFLDSVWKDHFLPMPGNIFGRNAPESFSAGLQMLSGAKFCSVVVGRP
;
A
#
# COMPACT_ATOMS: atom_id res chain seq x y z
N MET A 1 -6.40 -0.48 -5.26
CA MET A 1 -7.83 -0.85 -5.09
C MET A 1 -8.20 -0.87 -3.61
N ALA A 2 -9.50 -0.96 -3.27
CA ALA A 2 -9.95 -1.03 -1.87
C ALA A 2 -9.55 -2.34 -1.16
N GLY A 3 -9.52 -3.47 -1.89
CA GLY A 3 -9.07 -4.78 -1.39
C GLY A 3 -10.18 -5.71 -0.92
N GLY A 4 -11.22 -5.19 -0.26
CA GLY A 4 -12.30 -6.04 0.26
C GLY A 4 -13.26 -6.64 -0.78
N LEU A 5 -13.32 -6.05 -1.99
CA LEU A 5 -14.21 -6.49 -3.06
C LEU A 5 -13.49 -6.41 -4.40
N PHE A 6 -13.14 -7.57 -4.95
CA PHE A 6 -12.59 -7.72 -6.30
C PHE A 6 -12.81 -9.16 -6.78
N SER A 7 -12.63 -9.37 -8.08
CA SER A 7 -12.58 -10.69 -8.71
C SER A 7 -11.25 -10.85 -9.44
N ILE A 8 -10.70 -12.05 -9.37
CA ILE A 8 -9.43 -12.42 -9.97
C ILE A 8 -9.49 -13.88 -10.41
N ASP A 9 -8.85 -14.22 -11.52
CA ASP A 9 -8.66 -15.62 -11.89
C ASP A 9 -7.83 -16.34 -10.81
N ARG A 10 -8.30 -17.53 -10.38
CA ARG A 10 -7.67 -18.28 -9.28
C ARG A 10 -6.23 -18.66 -9.62
N LYS A 11 -6.00 -19.13 -10.86
CA LYS A 11 -4.68 -19.55 -11.29
C LYS A 11 -3.73 -18.37 -11.33
N TYR A 12 -4.17 -17.24 -11.88
CA TYR A 12 -3.41 -16.00 -11.89
C TYR A 12 -3.08 -15.53 -10.47
N PHE A 13 -4.04 -15.57 -9.53
CA PHE A 13 -3.82 -15.21 -8.13
C PHE A 13 -2.73 -16.06 -7.46
N GLU A 14 -2.75 -17.38 -7.69
CA GLU A 14 -1.74 -18.32 -7.21
C GLU A 14 -0.37 -18.05 -7.88
N GLU A 15 -0.34 -17.86 -9.21
CA GLU A 15 0.86 -17.59 -10.00
C GLU A 15 1.59 -16.31 -9.58
N ILE A 16 0.86 -15.23 -9.29
CA ILE A 16 1.46 -13.98 -8.83
C ILE A 16 1.87 -14.05 -7.35
N GLY A 17 1.58 -15.14 -6.64
CA GLY A 17 2.09 -15.41 -5.29
C GLY A 17 1.10 -15.19 -4.14
N ALA A 18 -0.21 -15.28 -4.39
CA ALA A 18 -1.31 -15.14 -3.42
C ALA A 18 -1.16 -13.90 -2.53
N TYR A 19 -1.60 -13.89 -1.27
CA TYR A 19 -1.22 -12.83 -0.33
C TYR A 19 0.14 -13.12 0.33
N ASP A 20 0.77 -12.07 0.88
CA ASP A 20 1.92 -12.23 1.77
C ASP A 20 1.45 -12.89 3.09
N PRO A 21 1.87 -14.14 3.39
CA PRO A 21 1.34 -14.89 4.53
C PRO A 21 1.76 -14.31 5.88
N GLU A 22 2.78 -13.46 5.91
CA GLU A 22 3.29 -12.81 7.12
C GLU A 22 2.61 -11.46 7.40
N MET A 23 1.60 -11.07 6.62
CA MET A 23 0.75 -9.93 6.97
C MET A 23 -0.30 -10.35 8.00
N ASP A 24 -0.42 -9.57 9.06
CA ASP A 24 -1.25 -9.92 10.20
C ASP A 24 -2.54 -9.08 10.27
N ILE A 25 -3.63 -9.71 10.71
CA ILE A 25 -5.00 -9.20 10.95
C ILE A 25 -5.59 -8.36 9.82
N TRP A 26 -5.12 -7.12 9.63
CA TRP A 26 -5.75 -6.15 8.75
C TRP A 26 -4.82 -5.01 8.33
N GLY A 27 -4.88 -4.68 7.04
CA GLY A 27 -4.41 -3.43 6.47
C GLY A 27 -3.06 -3.57 5.77
N GLY A 28 -2.94 -2.91 4.62
CA GLY A 28 -1.74 -2.93 3.78
C GLY A 28 -1.79 -3.97 2.66
N GLU A 29 -2.53 -5.07 2.84
CA GLU A 29 -2.64 -6.15 1.86
C GLU A 29 -3.21 -5.65 0.53
N ASN A 30 -4.21 -4.76 0.58
CA ASN A 30 -4.82 -4.16 -0.59
C ASN A 30 -3.85 -3.29 -1.40
N ILE A 31 -2.90 -2.62 -0.73
CA ILE A 31 -1.86 -1.82 -1.38
C ILE A 31 -0.80 -2.75 -1.96
N GLU A 32 -0.37 -3.76 -1.21
CA GLU A 32 0.59 -4.79 -1.63
C GLU A 32 0.16 -5.41 -2.95
N ILE A 33 -1.04 -6.01 -2.99
CA ILE A 33 -1.51 -6.71 -4.17
C ILE A 33 -1.75 -5.73 -5.32
N SER A 34 -2.13 -4.48 -5.03
CA SER A 34 -2.29 -3.44 -6.06
C SER A 34 -0.97 -3.15 -6.78
N LEU A 35 0.08 -2.91 -5.99
CA LEU A 35 1.41 -2.60 -6.50
C LEU A 35 1.99 -3.80 -7.26
N ARG A 36 1.82 -5.01 -6.71
CA ARG A 36 2.26 -6.24 -7.35
C ARG A 36 1.59 -6.47 -8.69
N ILE A 37 0.26 -6.42 -8.77
CA ILE A 37 -0.47 -6.65 -10.03
C ILE A 37 0.06 -5.70 -11.11
N TRP A 38 0.09 -4.39 -10.83
CA TRP A 38 0.55 -3.41 -11.81
C TRP A 38 2.01 -3.59 -12.21
N GLN A 39 2.92 -3.73 -11.25
CA GLN A 39 4.34 -3.85 -11.53
C GLN A 39 4.68 -5.18 -12.22
N CYS A 40 3.92 -6.25 -11.99
CA CYS A 40 4.16 -7.58 -12.55
C CYS A 40 3.30 -7.88 -13.80
N GLY A 41 2.79 -6.83 -14.47
CA GLY A 41 2.20 -6.93 -15.80
C GLY A 41 0.71 -7.24 -15.87
N GLY A 42 0.00 -7.23 -14.75
CA GLY A 42 -1.47 -7.29 -14.71
C GLY A 42 -2.11 -5.90 -14.74
N ARG A 43 -3.44 -5.89 -14.68
CA ARG A 43 -4.24 -4.66 -14.64
C ARG A 43 -5.32 -4.73 -13.57
N ILE A 44 -5.65 -3.57 -13.02
CA ILE A 44 -6.73 -3.38 -12.06
C ILE A 44 -7.77 -2.46 -12.68
N GLU A 45 -9.00 -2.93 -12.79
CA GLU A 45 -10.09 -2.19 -13.42
C GLU A 45 -11.28 -2.08 -12.47
N ILE A 46 -11.91 -0.91 -12.42
CA ILE A 46 -13.18 -0.71 -11.70
C ILE A 46 -14.29 -0.84 -12.75
N LEU A 47 -15.20 -1.81 -12.60
CA LEU A 47 -16.30 -2.02 -13.54
C LEU A 47 -17.55 -1.23 -13.12
N PRO A 48 -17.94 -0.14 -13.82
CA PRO A 48 -19.06 0.69 -13.41
C PRO A 48 -20.40 -0.05 -13.42
N CYS A 49 -20.55 -1.10 -14.23
CA CYS A 49 -21.78 -1.91 -14.27
C CYS A 49 -21.92 -2.87 -13.08
N SER A 50 -20.86 -3.09 -12.31
CA SER A 50 -20.84 -4.04 -11.19
C SER A 50 -20.94 -3.30 -9.85
N HIS A 51 -22.13 -3.27 -9.28
CA HIS A 51 -22.42 -2.59 -8.03
C HIS A 51 -22.49 -3.57 -6.85
N VAL A 52 -21.70 -3.29 -5.80
CA VAL A 52 -21.81 -3.99 -4.51
C VAL A 52 -21.79 -2.94 -3.40
N GLY A 53 -22.80 -2.97 -2.53
CA GLY A 53 -22.87 -2.07 -1.37
C GLY A 53 -21.89 -2.50 -0.27
N HIS A 54 -21.14 -1.55 0.29
CA HIS A 54 -20.29 -1.77 1.46
C HIS A 54 -20.66 -0.80 2.57
N VAL A 55 -20.90 -1.31 3.79
CA VAL A 55 -21.19 -0.48 4.96
C VAL A 55 -19.88 -0.01 5.59
N PHE A 56 -19.51 1.24 5.31
CA PHE A 56 -18.32 1.84 5.91
C PHE A 56 -18.49 2.05 7.41
N ARG A 57 -17.48 1.59 8.16
CA ARG A 57 -17.41 1.75 9.62
C ARG A 57 -16.43 2.87 9.97
N ARG A 58 -16.66 3.54 11.10
CA ARG A 58 -15.73 4.57 11.62
C ARG A 58 -14.49 3.99 12.30
N ALA A 59 -14.58 2.75 12.79
CA ALA A 59 -13.50 2.06 13.48
C ALA A 59 -13.41 0.61 13.01
N SER A 60 -12.21 0.03 13.09
CA SER A 60 -11.98 -1.38 12.80
C SER A 60 -12.79 -2.24 13.79
N PRO A 61 -13.52 -3.26 13.31
CA PRO A 61 -14.22 -4.21 14.16
C PRO A 61 -13.31 -5.33 14.68
N HIS A 62 -12.05 -5.38 14.25
CA HIS A 62 -11.12 -6.44 14.62
C HIS A 62 -10.55 -6.23 16.01
N ASP A 63 -10.43 -7.32 16.78
CA ASP A 63 -9.71 -7.35 18.03
C ASP A 63 -8.21 -7.45 17.76
N PHE A 64 -7.47 -6.43 18.16
CA PHE A 64 -6.02 -6.43 18.06
C PHE A 64 -5.43 -6.84 19.41
N PRO A 65 -4.64 -7.91 19.49
CA PRO A 65 -3.96 -8.31 20.72
C PRO A 65 -3.22 -7.12 21.34
N GLY A 66 -3.47 -6.84 22.62
CA GLY A 66 -2.89 -5.69 23.32
C GLY A 66 -3.31 -4.30 22.80
N ARG A 67 -4.38 -4.19 22.00
CA ARG A 67 -4.86 -2.95 21.34
C ARG A 67 -3.83 -2.28 20.43
N GLN A 68 -2.90 -3.03 19.87
CA GLN A 68 -1.82 -2.49 19.03
C GLN A 68 -2.17 -2.47 17.53
N SER A 69 -3.37 -1.99 17.18
CA SER A 69 -3.82 -1.92 15.78
C SER A 69 -2.88 -1.10 14.88
N GLY A 70 -2.29 -0.06 15.45
CA GLY A 70 -1.26 0.74 14.78
C GLY A 70 -0.01 -0.09 14.48
N ALA A 71 0.50 -0.87 15.42
CA ALA A 71 1.73 -1.64 15.22
C ALA A 71 1.56 -2.72 14.14
N VAL A 72 0.42 -3.41 14.13
CA VAL A 72 0.08 -4.41 13.10
C VAL A 72 0.01 -3.76 11.72
N LEU A 73 -0.77 -2.69 11.58
CA LEU A 73 -0.87 -1.96 10.31
C LEU A 73 0.50 -1.45 9.84
N ASN A 74 1.31 -0.93 10.76
CA ASN A 74 2.64 -0.41 10.45
C ASN A 74 3.58 -1.51 9.96
N ASN A 75 3.54 -2.70 10.57
CA ASN A 75 4.34 -3.85 10.15
C ASN A 75 3.95 -4.27 8.72
N ASN A 76 2.66 -4.42 8.45
CA ASN A 76 2.18 -4.77 7.11
C ASN A 76 2.59 -3.73 6.06
N LEU A 77 2.42 -2.43 6.36
CA LEU A 77 2.84 -1.36 5.43
C LEU A 77 4.36 -1.29 5.24
N LEU A 78 5.15 -1.63 6.27
CA LEU A 78 6.60 -1.76 6.15
C LEU A 78 6.98 -2.88 5.18
N ARG A 79 6.32 -4.04 5.26
CA ARG A 79 6.48 -5.14 4.29
C ARG A 79 6.22 -4.67 2.86
N VAL A 80 5.13 -3.91 2.64
CA VAL A 80 4.82 -3.33 1.33
C VAL A 80 5.93 -2.41 0.84
N ALA A 81 6.39 -1.49 1.69
CA ALA A 81 7.39 -0.50 1.34
C ALA A 81 8.75 -1.15 0.99
N GLU A 82 9.17 -2.17 1.76
CA GLU A 82 10.44 -2.87 1.52
C GLU A 82 10.45 -3.63 0.19
N VAL A 83 9.31 -4.20 -0.21
CA VAL A 83 9.24 -5.04 -1.41
C VAL A 83 8.94 -4.24 -2.67
N TRP A 84 8.04 -3.25 -2.62
CA TRP A 84 7.39 -2.70 -3.82
C TRP A 84 7.65 -1.22 -4.10
N MET A 85 8.29 -0.47 -3.19
CA MET A 85 8.43 0.99 -3.30
C MET A 85 9.84 1.49 -3.66
N ASP A 86 10.81 0.60 -3.85
CA ASP A 86 12.19 0.95 -4.22
C ASP A 86 12.75 2.10 -3.35
N GLU A 87 13.30 3.17 -3.94
CA GLU A 87 13.80 4.34 -3.22
C GLU A 87 12.70 5.22 -2.58
N TRP A 88 11.43 5.07 -2.96
CA TRP A 88 10.33 5.85 -2.37
C TRP A 88 9.92 5.38 -0.99
N LYS A 89 10.38 4.20 -0.55
CA LYS A 89 10.16 3.73 0.84
C LYS A 89 10.72 4.68 1.89
N PHE A 90 11.72 5.49 1.53
CA PHE A 90 12.24 6.54 2.42
C PHE A 90 11.20 7.62 2.76
N HIS A 91 10.27 7.93 1.84
CA HIS A 91 9.18 8.85 2.13
C HIS A 91 8.23 8.25 3.16
N PHE A 92 7.91 6.97 3.03
CA PHE A 92 7.10 6.24 4.00
C PHE A 92 7.70 6.32 5.41
N TYR A 93 9.02 6.11 5.56
CA TYR A 93 9.70 6.26 6.85
C TYR A 93 9.64 7.69 7.42
N LYS A 94 9.71 8.71 6.57
CA LYS A 94 9.69 10.13 6.99
C LYS A 94 8.28 10.64 7.32
N THR A 95 7.25 10.17 6.63
CA THR A 95 5.86 10.62 6.79
C THR A 95 5.10 9.87 7.87
N ALA A 96 5.78 9.01 8.61
CA ALA A 96 5.20 8.14 9.62
C ALA A 96 5.48 8.68 11.04
N PRO A 97 4.92 9.85 11.44
CA PRO A 97 5.30 10.58 12.65
C PRO A 97 4.93 9.84 13.96
N ARG A 98 4.17 8.75 13.88
CA ARG A 98 3.80 7.90 15.02
C ARG A 98 4.42 6.51 14.98
N MET A 99 5.10 6.16 13.89
CA MET A 99 5.66 4.82 13.79
C MET A 99 6.97 4.71 14.56
N ILE A 100 7.84 5.72 14.48
CA ILE A 100 9.26 5.52 14.83
C ILE A 100 9.94 6.87 15.13
N LYS A 101 10.76 6.98 16.18
CA LYS A 101 11.71 8.11 16.26
C LYS A 101 12.59 8.01 15.00
N HIS A 102 12.85 9.11 14.28
CA HIS A 102 13.54 9.08 12.97
C HIS A 102 14.80 8.16 12.88
N SER A 103 15.48 7.90 14.00
CA SER A 103 16.65 7.01 14.13
C SER A 103 16.36 5.51 14.13
N GLU A 104 15.10 5.08 14.27
CA GLU A 104 14.71 3.66 14.42
C GLU A 104 14.06 3.09 13.14
N ALA A 105 13.71 3.93 12.15
CA ALA A 105 13.06 3.46 10.92
C ALA A 105 13.97 2.53 10.10
N TYR A 106 15.27 2.85 10.09
CA TYR A 106 16.29 1.98 9.53
C TYR A 106 16.44 0.65 10.29
N LYS A 107 16.21 0.65 11.61
CA LYS A 107 16.28 -0.57 12.43
C LYS A 107 15.09 -1.49 12.19
N MET A 108 13.92 -0.94 11.84
CA MET A 108 12.76 -1.79 11.53
C MET A 108 12.94 -2.62 10.26
N ARG A 109 13.77 -2.19 9.31
CA ARG A 109 14.13 -3.02 8.14
C ARG A 109 14.76 -4.36 8.55
N GLU A 110 15.51 -4.38 9.65
CA GLU A 110 16.11 -5.61 10.17
C GLU A 110 15.11 -6.47 10.96
N MET A 111 13.93 -5.92 11.30
CA MET A 111 12.90 -6.63 12.06
C MET A 111 11.89 -7.38 11.20
N VAL A 112 11.94 -7.23 9.87
CA VAL A 112 10.96 -7.81 8.96
C VAL A 112 11.68 -8.55 7.84
N ASP A 113 11.52 -9.87 7.82
CA ASP A 113 11.99 -10.70 6.71
C ASP A 113 10.97 -10.67 5.56
N VAL A 114 11.42 -10.15 4.42
CA VAL A 114 10.65 -10.10 3.16
C VAL A 114 11.35 -10.82 2.02
N SER A 115 12.36 -11.65 2.32
CA SER A 115 13.19 -12.36 1.35
C SER A 115 12.36 -13.09 0.29
N ASP A 116 11.36 -13.87 0.71
CA ASP A 116 10.45 -14.60 -0.18
C ASP A 116 9.69 -13.69 -1.15
N ARG A 117 9.25 -12.51 -0.68
CA ARG A 117 8.49 -11.56 -1.49
C ARG A 117 9.40 -10.82 -2.48
N VAL A 118 10.63 -10.53 -2.07
CA VAL A 118 11.68 -9.98 -2.95
C VAL A 118 12.05 -10.99 -4.05
N GLU A 119 12.18 -12.27 -3.70
CA GLU A 119 12.45 -13.33 -4.68
C GLU A 119 11.28 -13.53 -5.65
N LEU A 120 10.04 -13.51 -5.16
CA LEU A 120 8.85 -13.52 -6.00
C LEU A 120 8.86 -12.36 -7.01
N ARG A 121 9.15 -11.13 -6.57
CA ARG A 121 9.24 -9.94 -7.44
C ARG A 121 10.30 -10.11 -8.53
N LYS A 122 11.45 -10.71 -8.20
CA LYS A 122 12.52 -11.03 -9.17
C LYS A 122 12.07 -12.08 -10.18
N ARG A 123 11.48 -13.19 -9.71
CA ARG A 123 11.00 -14.30 -10.55
C ARG A 123 9.94 -13.87 -11.55
N LEU A 124 9.05 -12.95 -11.16
CA LEU A 124 8.00 -12.41 -12.01
C LEU A 124 8.50 -11.28 -12.94
N HIS A 125 9.79 -10.91 -12.87
CA HIS A 125 10.39 -9.83 -13.67
C HIS A 125 9.61 -8.51 -13.59
N CYS A 126 9.12 -8.17 -12.39
CA CYS A 126 8.28 -7.00 -12.20
C CYS A 126 9.05 -5.70 -12.47
N LYS A 127 8.32 -4.68 -12.91
CA LYS A 127 8.81 -3.32 -13.14
C LYS A 127 9.14 -2.62 -11.82
N SER A 128 9.87 -1.51 -11.92
CA SER A 128 10.19 -0.66 -10.77
C SER A 128 8.99 0.16 -10.31
N PHE A 129 9.07 0.67 -9.08
CA PHE A 129 8.10 1.62 -8.56
C PHE A 129 8.13 2.93 -9.35
N LYS A 130 9.31 3.36 -9.83
CA LYS A 130 9.40 4.50 -10.75
C LYS A 130 8.52 4.28 -11.99
N TRP A 131 8.58 3.11 -12.61
CA TRP A 131 7.74 2.80 -13.76
C TRP A 131 6.25 2.86 -13.41
N PHE A 132 5.86 2.40 -12.21
CA PHE A 132 4.49 2.49 -11.73
C PHE A 132 4.03 3.95 -11.61
N LEU A 133 4.86 4.83 -11.05
CA LEU A 133 4.56 6.27 -10.97
C LEU A 133 4.46 6.93 -12.34
N ASP A 134 5.40 6.64 -13.24
CA ASP A 134 5.44 7.22 -14.59
C ASP A 134 4.31 6.71 -15.51
N SER A 135 3.83 5.48 -15.30
CA SER A 135 2.95 4.79 -16.26
C SER A 135 1.52 4.58 -15.75
N VAL A 136 1.35 4.32 -14.46
CA VAL A 136 0.07 3.92 -13.86
C VAL A 136 -0.54 5.05 -13.03
N TRP A 137 0.22 5.65 -12.11
CA TRP A 137 -0.27 6.72 -11.23
C TRP A 137 0.36 8.07 -11.56
N LYS A 138 0.15 8.56 -12.79
CA LYS A 138 0.80 9.78 -13.31
C LYS A 138 0.50 11.05 -12.54
N ASP A 139 -0.69 11.13 -11.94
CA ASP A 139 -1.14 12.29 -11.15
C ASP A 139 -0.72 12.18 -9.66
N HIS A 140 0.31 11.39 -9.36
CA HIS A 140 0.81 11.26 -7.99
C HIS A 140 1.43 12.58 -7.49
N PHE A 141 1.32 12.81 -6.19
CA PHE A 141 1.97 13.93 -5.49
C PHE A 141 3.23 13.50 -4.74
N LEU A 142 3.69 12.26 -4.92
CA LEU A 142 4.93 11.78 -4.31
C LEU A 142 6.14 12.60 -4.81
N PRO A 143 7.10 12.92 -3.94
CA PRO A 143 8.31 13.62 -4.35
C PRO A 143 9.10 12.80 -5.37
N MET A 144 9.54 13.46 -6.43
CA MET A 144 10.47 12.88 -7.41
C MET A 144 11.90 13.30 -7.09
N PRO A 145 12.92 12.58 -7.59
CA PRO A 145 14.31 13.02 -7.47
C PRO A 145 14.47 14.46 -7.93
N GLY A 146 14.95 15.34 -7.05
CA GLY A 146 15.08 16.79 -7.28
C GLY A 146 14.02 17.65 -6.56
N ASN A 147 12.95 17.05 -6.05
CA ASN A 147 11.93 17.78 -5.29
C ASN A 147 12.32 17.90 -3.81
N ILE A 148 12.09 19.08 -3.22
CA ILE A 148 12.24 19.25 -1.77
C ILE A 148 10.98 18.69 -1.09
N PHE A 149 11.19 17.77 -0.13
CA PHE A 149 10.12 17.19 0.66
C PHE A 149 10.40 17.33 2.15
N GLY A 150 9.51 18.03 2.85
CA GLY A 150 9.62 18.26 4.29
C GLY A 150 8.43 19.05 4.82
N ARG A 151 8.32 19.13 6.14
CA ARG A 151 7.38 20.03 6.79
C ARG A 151 8.04 21.41 6.82
N ASN A 152 7.44 22.40 6.16
CA ASN A 152 7.72 23.80 6.49
C ASN A 152 7.37 23.95 7.97
N ALA A 153 8.31 24.27 8.85
CA ALA A 153 8.03 24.56 10.24
C ALA A 153 7.62 26.04 10.33
N PRO A 154 6.33 26.39 10.36
CA PRO A 154 5.91 27.77 10.52
C PRO A 154 5.92 28.06 12.02
N GLU A 155 6.44 29.20 12.44
CA GLU A 155 6.00 29.77 13.71
C GLU A 155 4.49 30.01 13.59
N SER A 156 3.70 29.21 14.31
CA SER A 156 2.26 29.32 14.54
C SER A 156 1.34 29.69 13.35
N PHE A 157 0.62 28.72 12.77
CA PHE A 157 -0.70 29.01 12.18
C PHE A 157 -1.60 27.76 12.20
N SER A 158 -2.81 27.91 12.74
CA SER A 158 -3.87 26.90 12.75
C SER A 158 -4.74 27.04 11.49
N ALA A 159 -4.98 25.94 10.79
CA ALA A 159 -6.09 25.84 9.84
C ALA A 159 -6.53 24.39 9.72
N GLY A 160 -7.79 24.14 10.06
CA GLY A 160 -8.42 22.82 9.98
C GLY A 160 -8.64 22.39 8.53
N LEU A 161 -8.40 21.11 8.24
CA LEU A 161 -8.68 20.51 6.95
C LEU A 161 -9.98 19.70 7.05
N GLN A 162 -10.96 20.07 6.24
CA GLN A 162 -12.26 19.44 6.13
C GLN A 162 -12.15 18.21 5.23
N MET A 163 -12.50 17.02 5.74
CA MET A 163 -12.54 15.78 4.97
C MET A 163 -13.76 15.77 4.05
N LEU A 164 -13.54 15.61 2.75
CA LEU A 164 -14.59 15.20 1.81
C LEU A 164 -14.73 13.67 1.89
N SER A 165 -15.94 13.21 2.26
CA SER A 165 -16.31 11.80 2.25
C SER A 165 -17.07 11.47 0.96
N GLY A 166 -16.86 10.26 0.44
CA GLY A 166 -17.74 9.66 -0.57
C GLY A 166 -17.00 9.02 -1.73
N ALA A 167 -16.51 7.79 -1.54
CA ALA A 167 -16.21 6.90 -2.66
C ALA A 167 -17.19 5.70 -2.59
N LYS A 168 -18.06 5.58 -3.61
CA LYS A 168 -18.76 4.32 -3.90
C LYS A 168 -17.75 3.43 -4.63
N PHE A 169 -17.41 2.27 -4.07
CA PHE A 169 -16.58 1.30 -4.79
C PHE A 169 -17.46 0.51 -5.75
N CYS A 170 -17.06 0.43 -7.02
CA CYS A 170 -17.56 -0.59 -7.94
C CYS A 170 -16.64 -1.80 -7.87
N SER A 171 -17.16 -2.98 -8.21
CA SER A 171 -16.35 -4.21 -8.20
C SER A 171 -15.14 -4.06 -9.09
N VAL A 172 -13.99 -4.53 -8.59
CA VAL A 172 -12.72 -4.48 -9.31
C VAL A 172 -12.49 -5.80 -10.02
N VAL A 173 -12.21 -5.78 -11.32
CA VAL A 173 -11.71 -6.94 -12.05
C VAL A 173 -10.21 -6.81 -12.18
N VAL A 174 -9.52 -7.90 -11.83
CA VAL A 174 -8.09 -8.05 -12.04
C VAL A 174 -7.86 -9.06 -13.15
N GLY A 175 -7.16 -8.63 -14.20
CA GLY A 175 -6.96 -9.42 -15.41
C GLY A 175 -5.54 -9.32 -15.97
N ARG A 176 -5.21 -10.28 -16.83
CA ARG A 176 -4.06 -10.18 -17.76
C ARG A 176 -4.40 -9.14 -18.85
N PRO A 177 -3.41 -8.46 -19.43
CA PRO A 177 -3.63 -7.58 -20.58
C PRO A 177 -4.24 -8.31 -21.78
#